data_AF-A0A831XT37-F1
#
_entry.id   AF-A0A831XT37-F1
#
_cell.length_a   1.000
_cell.length_b   1.000
_cell.length_c   1.000
_cell.angle_alpha   90.00
_cell.angle_beta   90.00
_cell.angle_gamma   90.00
#
_symmetry.space_group_name_H-M   'P 1'
#
loop_
_entity.id
_entity.type
_entity.pdbx_description
1 polymer ?
#
loop_
_entity_poly.entity_id
_entity_poly.type
_entity_poly.pdbx_seq_one_letter_code
_entity_poly.pdbx_strand_id
1 'polypeptide(L)' 'LSNVLVAGRCISTDRHMQSSIRVMPCCYITGQAVGVAAAMAAEGGLGTRGVAVGELQRRLKGMGAYLPHC' A
#
# COMPACT_ATOMS: atom_id res chain seq x y z
N LEU A 1 -0.69 17.93 2.50
CA LEU A 1 -0.32 16.90 3.51
C LEU A 1 0.94 16.20 3.03
N SER A 2 1.96 16.09 3.88
CA SER A 2 3.29 15.51 3.55
C SER A 2 3.60 14.21 4.28
N ASN A 3 2.81 13.83 5.28
CA ASN A 3 3.02 12.70 6.18
C ASN A 3 1.77 11.82 6.35
N VAL A 4 0.89 11.81 5.35
CA VAL A 4 -0.37 11.07 5.39
C VAL A 4 -0.35 9.98 4.33
N LEU A 5 -0.79 8.79 4.72
CA LEU A 5 -1.04 7.64 3.83
C LEU A 5 -2.51 7.28 3.91
N VAL A 6 -3.08 6.84 2.80
CA VAL A 6 -4.50 6.47 2.68
C VAL A 6 -4.64 5.15 1.93
N ALA A 7 -5.61 4.32 2.34
CA ALA A 7 -5.94 3.04 1.73
C ALA A 7 -7.42 2.97 1.32
N GLY A 8 -7.79 1.98 0.52
CA GLY A 8 -9.16 1.76 0.08
C GLY A 8 -9.67 2.82 -0.91
N ARG A 9 -10.81 3.46 -0.61
CA ARG A 9 -11.54 4.35 -1.56
C ARG A 9 -10.75 5.58 -2.00
N CYS A 10 -9.75 5.99 -1.22
CA CYS A 10 -8.95 7.17 -1.50
C CYS A 10 -7.83 6.91 -2.52
N ILE A 11 -7.65 5.67 -3.00
CA ILE A 11 -6.60 5.36 -3.97
C ILE A 11 -7.10 5.60 -5.41
N SER A 12 -6.18 6.00 -6.28
CA SER A 12 -6.47 6.20 -7.71
C SER A 12 -6.67 4.85 -8.39
N THR A 13 -7.80 4.67 -9.08
CA THR A 13 -8.13 3.45 -9.82
C THR A 13 -8.91 3.79 -11.09
N ASP A 14 -8.82 2.95 -12.11
CA ASP A 14 -9.72 3.01 -13.26
C ASP A 14 -11.19 2.83 -12.86
N ARG A 15 -12.11 3.31 -13.72
CA ARG A 15 -13.56 3.21 -13.51
C ARG A 15 -14.01 1.77 -13.19
N HIS A 16 -13.44 0.79 -13.88
CA HIS A 16 -13.77 -0.62 -13.67
C HIS A 16 -13.31 -1.14 -12.30
N MET A 17 -12.14 -0.70 -11.84
CA MET A 17 -11.57 -1.11 -10.56
C MET A 17 -12.20 -0.41 -9.36
N GLN A 18 -12.77 0.78 -9.55
CA GLN A 18 -13.37 1.57 -8.47
C GLN A 18 -14.47 0.79 -7.73
N SER A 19 -15.26 -0.02 -8.43
CA SER A 19 -16.27 -0.88 -7.79
C SER A 19 -15.65 -2.07 -7.04
N SER A 20 -14.54 -2.60 -7.53
CA SER A 20 -13.84 -3.76 -6.95
C SER A 20 -12.99 -3.41 -5.73
N ILE A 21 -12.57 -2.14 -5.58
CA ILE A 21 -11.71 -1.71 -4.47
C ILE A 21 -12.31 -1.98 -3.09
N ARG A 22 -13.65 -2.02 -3.01
CA ARG A 22 -14.45 -2.17 -1.80
C ARG A 22 -14.71 -3.64 -1.44
N VAL A 23 -14.27 -4.59 -2.28
CA VAL A 23 -14.29 -6.02 -1.93
C VAL A 23 -13.16 -6.27 -0.92
N MET A 24 -13.41 -7.17 0.02
CA MET A 24 -12.51 -7.49 1.14
C MET A 24 -11.03 -7.68 0.77
N PRO A 25 -10.63 -8.43 -0.28
CA PRO A 25 -9.22 -8.64 -0.57
C PRO A 25 -8.52 -7.36 -1.04
N CYS A 26 -9.21 -6.48 -1.78
CA CYS A 26 -8.65 -5.21 -2.24
C CYS A 26 -8.46 -4.21 -1.07
N CYS A 27 -9.43 -4.12 -0.17
CA CYS A 27 -9.29 -3.33 1.05
C CYS A 27 -8.15 -3.85 1.93
N TYR A 28 -8.06 -5.17 2.10
CA TYR A 28 -7.06 -5.83 2.93
C TYR A 28 -5.65 -5.57 2.43
N ILE A 29 -5.37 -5.84 1.15
CA ILE A 29 -4.02 -5.70 0.58
C ILE A 29 -3.54 -4.25 0.60
N THR A 30 -4.43 -3.29 0.31
CA THR A 30 -4.09 -1.86 0.32
C THR A 30 -3.88 -1.34 1.74
N GLY A 31 -4.66 -1.82 2.72
CA GLY A 31 -4.45 -1.53 4.14
C GLY A 31 -3.12 -2.07 4.65
N GLN A 32 -2.79 -3.32 4.30
CA GLN A 32 -1.51 -3.94 4.65
C GLN A 32 -0.34 -3.17 4.04
N ALA A 33 -0.43 -2.79 2.75
CA ALA A 33 0.60 -2.00 2.08
C ALA A 33 0.85 -0.65 2.76
N VAL A 34 -0.22 0.07 3.14
CA VAL A 34 -0.09 1.34 3.86
C VAL A 34 0.52 1.16 5.25
N GLY A 35 0.13 0.11 5.98
CA GLY A 35 0.69 -0.18 7.30
C GLY A 35 2.21 -0.43 7.24
N VAL A 36 2.66 -1.23 6.28
CA VAL A 36 4.09 -1.50 6.07
C VAL A 36 4.83 -0.23 5.62
N ALA A 37 4.24 0.54 4.70
CA ALA A 37 4.82 1.80 4.25
C ALA A 37 4.97 2.81 5.39
N ALA A 38 3.98 2.89 6.29
CA ALA A 38 4.04 3.74 7.48
C ALA A 38 5.15 3.29 8.44
N ALA A 39 5.29 1.98 8.68
CA ALA A 39 6.36 1.42 9.49
C ALA A 39 7.75 1.72 8.90
N MET A 40 7.92 1.52 7.59
CA MET A 40 9.17 1.84 6.89
C MET A 40 9.53 3.33 6.96
N ALA A 41 8.53 4.21 6.80
CA ALA A 41 8.72 5.65 6.91
C ALA A 41 9.19 6.04 8.33
N ALA A 42 8.57 5.45 9.36
CA ALA A 42 8.94 5.68 10.75
C ALA A 42 10.35 5.14 11.09
N GLU A 43 10.67 3.93 10.64
CA GLU A 43 11.99 3.29 10.86
C GLU A 43 13.13 4.07 10.18
N GLY A 44 12.92 4.53 8.95
CA GLY A 44 13.95 5.19 8.15
C GLY A 44 14.09 6.70 8.40
N GLY A 45 13.23 7.30 9.23
CA GLY A 45 13.12 8.76 9.34
C GLY A 45 12.74 9.44 8.01
N LEU A 46 12.09 8.70 7.12
CA LEU A 46 11.73 9.14 5.77
C LEU A 46 10.32 9.74 5.79
N GLY A 47 10.06 10.74 4.95
CA GLY A 47 8.70 11.17 4.66
C GLY A 47 7.91 10.06 3.96
N THR A 48 6.57 10.12 3.95
CA THR A 48 5.73 9.09 3.29
C THR A 48 6.01 8.94 1.79
N ARG A 49 6.60 9.97 1.16
CA ARG A 49 7.04 9.96 -0.24
C ARG A 49 8.42 9.32 -0.46
N GLY A 50 9.19 9.10 0.60
CA GLY A 50 10.53 8.50 0.55
C GLY A 50 10.53 6.97 0.70
N VAL A 51 9.36 6.35 0.85
CA VAL A 51 9.23 4.89 0.97
C VAL A 51 9.60 4.24 -0.35
N ALA A 52 10.65 3.41 -0.35
CA ALA A 52 11.07 2.66 -1.52
C ALA A 52 10.04 1.57 -1.88
N VAL A 53 9.37 1.73 -3.02
CA VAL A 53 8.29 0.83 -3.47
C VAL A 53 8.76 -0.62 -3.62
N GLY A 54 9.97 -0.84 -4.15
CA GLY A 54 10.51 -2.19 -4.30
C GLY A 54 10.74 -2.89 -2.96
N GLU A 55 11.18 -2.17 -1.94
CA GLU A 55 11.33 -2.73 -0.59
C GLU A 55 9.98 -3.03 0.06
N LEU A 56 9.02 -2.13 -0.12
CA LEU A 56 7.64 -2.34 0.33
C LEU A 56 7.05 -3.62 -0.28
N GLN A 57 7.20 -3.82 -1.59
CA GLN A 57 6.73 -5.02 -2.30
C GLN A 57 7.44 -6.29 -1.81
N ARG A 58 8.76 -6.24 -1.56
CA ARG A 58 9.51 -7.37 -0.99
C ARG A 58 8.98 -7.76 0.39
N ARG A 59 8.80 -6.79 1.29
CA ARG A 59 8.24 -7.03 2.63
C ARG A 59 6.83 -7.60 2.56
N LEU A 60 5.98 -7.06 1.68
CA LEU A 60 4.62 -7.58 1.48
C LEU A 60 4.63 -9.04 0.99
N LYS A 61 5.43 -9.37 -0.04
CA LYS A 61 5.59 -10.75 -0.51
C LYS A 61 6.11 -11.68 0.58
N GLY A 62 7.06 -11.21 1.40
CA GLY A 62 7.59 -11.96 2.54
C GLY A 62 6.52 -12.30 3.60
N MET A 63 5.47 -11.48 3.71
CA MET A 63 4.30 -11.75 4.56
C MET A 63 3.19 -12.56 3.85
N GLY A 64 3.44 -13.07 2.65
CA GLY A 64 2.48 -13.87 1.88
C GLY A 64 1.50 -13.06 1.02
N ALA A 65 1.75 -11.77 0.80
CA ALA A 65 0.92 -10.97 -0.09
C ALA A 65 0.99 -11.44 -1.55
N TYR A 66 -0.16 -11.56 -2.20
CA TYR A 66 -0.23 -11.93 -3.62
C TYR A 66 -0.07 -10.69 -4.51
N LEU A 67 1.07 -10.59 -5.19
CA LEU A 67 1.38 -9.50 -6.10
C LEU A 67 2.04 -10.04 -7.40
N PRO A 68 1.26 -10.35 -8.45
CA PRO A 68 1.71 -11.12 -9.61
C PRO A 68 2.56 -10.33 -10.62
N HIS A 69 2.55 -9.00 -10.58
CA HIS A 69 3.18 -8.12 -11.58
C HIS A 69 4.20 -7.14 -10.98
N CYS A 70 4.82 -7.51 -9.85
CA CYS A 70 5.87 -6.71 -9.20
C CYS A 70 7.08 -7.56 -8.85
#